data_AF-A0A8B6ECW5-F1
#
_entry.id   AF-A0A8B6ECW5-F1
#
_cell.length_a   1.000
_cell.length_b   1.000
_cell.length_c   1.000
_cell.angle_alpha   90.00
_cell.angle_beta   90.00
_cell.angle_gamma   90.00
#
_symmetry.space_group_name_H-M   'P 1'
#
loop_
_entity.id
_entity.type
_entity.pdbx_description
1 polymer ?
#
loop_
_entity_poly.entity_id
_entity_poly.type
_entity_poly.pdbx_seq_one_letter_code
_entity_poly.pdbx_strand_id
1 'polypeptide(L)'
;IKSTSLHVNSEQIIRESPVFERMLQSEFQEKDVKEIILPGKRVEDFVHFLRCTLPSIDDCLEDETVHKVLPLAHEYQTKRTLEKADLFLKERCESETDNLPSCTIIENILEAELYNLPQYLKACINIASKKYYKKLVQHSEFENISMETRLKISLKRWEDIDT
;
A
#
# COMPACT_ATOMS: atom_id res chain seq x y z
N ILE A 1 21.86 20.80 -5.48
CA ILE A 1 21.05 19.71 -4.90
C ILE A 1 22.00 18.89 -4.03
N LYS A 2 21.80 18.84 -2.71
CA LYS A 2 22.61 17.95 -1.86
C LYS A 2 22.13 16.52 -2.12
N SER A 3 22.97 15.71 -2.75
CA SER A 3 22.76 14.27 -2.81
C SER A 3 23.07 13.71 -1.42
N THR A 4 22.08 13.14 -0.75
CA THR A 4 22.30 12.42 0.52
C THR A 4 22.45 10.95 0.19
N SER A 5 23.61 10.37 0.49
CA SER A 5 23.84 8.94 0.34
C SER A 5 23.25 8.17 1.53
N LEU A 6 22.62 7.04 1.23
CA LEU A 6 22.15 6.09 2.23
C LEU A 6 22.99 4.82 2.11
N HIS A 7 23.58 4.39 3.22
CA HIS A 7 24.31 3.13 3.27
C HIS A 7 23.39 2.03 3.76
N VAL A 8 23.16 1.03 2.90
CA VAL A 8 22.27 -0.11 3.15
C VAL A 8 23.02 -1.40 2.90
N ASN A 9 22.77 -2.43 3.70
CA ASN A 9 23.28 -3.77 3.45
C ASN A 9 22.57 -4.36 2.21
N SER A 10 23.33 -4.57 1.13
CA SER A 10 22.80 -5.08 -0.14
C SER A 10 22.16 -6.46 0.01
N GLU A 11 22.74 -7.37 0.81
CA GLU A 11 22.18 -8.72 1.02
C GLU A 11 20.81 -8.69 1.70
N GLN A 12 20.56 -7.68 2.54
CA GLN A 12 19.25 -7.53 3.17
C GLN A 12 18.22 -7.00 2.19
N ILE A 13 18.54 -5.92 1.46
CA ILE A 13 17.56 -5.29 0.55
C ILE A 13 17.24 -6.18 -0.66
N ILE A 14 18.23 -6.93 -1.18
CA ILE A 14 18.05 -7.89 -2.27
C ILE A 14 17.07 -9.01 -1.86
N ARG A 15 17.22 -9.52 -0.64
CA ARG A 15 16.35 -10.58 -0.11
C ARG A 15 14.89 -10.14 0.01
N GLU A 16 14.67 -8.87 0.34
CA GLU A 16 13.34 -8.31 0.54
C GLU A 16 12.72 -7.78 -0.76
N SER A 17 13.50 -7.64 -1.85
CA SER A 17 13.04 -7.04 -3.10
C SER A 17 13.68 -7.69 -4.33
N PRO A 18 12.88 -8.36 -5.17
CA PRO A 18 13.36 -8.88 -6.46
C PRO A 18 13.73 -7.76 -7.46
N VAL A 19 13.30 -6.53 -7.21
CA VAL A 19 13.72 -5.36 -8.00
C VAL A 19 15.15 -4.97 -7.64
N PHE A 20 15.46 -4.88 -6.34
CA PHE A 20 16.84 -4.65 -5.88
C PHE A 20 17.76 -5.82 -6.20
N GLU A 21 17.28 -7.07 -6.14
CA GLU A 21 18.02 -8.25 -6.61
C GLU A 21 18.47 -8.08 -8.06
N ARG A 22 17.53 -7.81 -8.96
CA ARG A 22 17.85 -7.61 -10.39
C ARG A 22 18.75 -6.41 -10.61
N MET A 23 18.47 -5.29 -9.94
CA MET A 23 19.25 -4.06 -10.07
C MET A 23 20.69 -4.24 -9.57
N LEU A 24 20.94 -5.01 -8.52
CA LEU A 24 22.27 -5.13 -7.90
C LEU A 24 23.04 -6.38 -8.32
N GLN A 25 22.38 -7.43 -8.82
CA GLN A 25 23.01 -8.72 -9.12
C GLN A 25 22.99 -9.10 -10.61
N SER A 26 22.12 -8.52 -11.44
CA SER A 26 22.09 -8.89 -12.86
C SER A 26 23.16 -8.15 -13.68
N GLU A 27 23.30 -8.49 -14.97
CA GLU A 27 24.26 -7.86 -15.90
C GLU A 27 23.92 -6.40 -16.29
N PHE A 28 23.19 -5.66 -15.44
CA PHE A 28 22.98 -4.23 -15.67
C PHE A 28 24.19 -3.41 -15.18
N GLN A 29 24.26 -2.15 -15.62
CA GLN A 29 25.40 -1.25 -15.35
C GLN A 29 25.64 -1.03 -13.84
N GLU A 30 24.62 -1.30 -13.02
CA GLU A 30 24.61 -1.14 -11.57
C GLU A 30 25.42 -2.21 -10.80
N LYS A 31 25.76 -3.34 -11.42
CA LYS A 31 26.48 -4.44 -10.76
C LYS A 31 27.90 -4.06 -10.30
N ASP A 32 28.56 -3.17 -11.04
CA ASP A 32 29.96 -2.77 -10.80
C ASP A 32 30.08 -1.39 -10.09
N VAL A 33 28.97 -0.72 -9.77
CA VAL A 33 28.97 0.58 -9.09
C VAL A 33 28.68 0.44 -7.60
N LYS A 34 29.47 1.18 -6.80
CA LYS A 34 29.33 1.23 -5.34
C LYS A 34 28.09 1.99 -4.86
N GLU A 35 27.47 2.78 -5.74
CA GLU A 35 26.33 3.62 -5.45
C GLU A 35 25.33 3.57 -6.61
N ILE A 36 24.04 3.50 -6.26
CA ILE A 36 22.93 3.61 -7.22
C ILE A 36 22.23 4.94 -7.01
N ILE A 37 21.83 5.59 -8.11
CA ILE A 37 21.04 6.82 -8.07
C ILE A 37 19.57 6.44 -8.25
N LEU A 38 18.72 6.85 -7.31
CA LEU A 38 17.28 6.66 -7.39
C LEU A 38 16.61 7.99 -7.79
N PRO A 39 16.43 8.25 -9.10
CA PRO A 39 15.90 9.54 -9.56
C PRO A 39 14.46 9.74 -9.09
N GLY A 40 14.14 10.98 -8.69
CA GLY A 40 12.79 11.35 -8.26
C GLY A 40 12.38 10.84 -6.88
N LYS A 41 13.27 10.19 -6.12
CA LYS A 41 12.97 9.73 -4.76
C LYS A 41 13.37 10.78 -3.72
N ARG A 42 12.43 11.07 -2.82
CA ARG A 42 12.73 11.85 -1.61
C ARG A 42 13.45 10.97 -0.61
N VAL A 43 14.56 11.46 -0.09
CA VAL A 43 15.42 10.72 0.85
C VAL A 43 14.63 10.32 2.10
N GLU A 44 13.80 11.22 2.63
CA GLU A 44 12.98 10.99 3.82
C GLU A 44 12.00 9.80 3.63
N ASP A 45 11.25 9.81 2.52
CA ASP A 45 10.28 8.76 2.21
C ASP A 45 10.99 7.41 2.02
N PHE A 46 12.17 7.42 1.38
CA PHE A 46 12.97 6.23 1.18
C PHE A 46 13.57 5.69 2.49
N VAL A 47 13.93 6.56 3.43
CA VAL A 47 14.37 6.13 4.77
C VAL A 47 13.24 5.41 5.51
N HIS A 48 12.01 5.94 5.50
CA HIS A 48 10.87 5.26 6.11
C HIS A 48 10.62 3.89 5.45
N PHE A 49 10.66 3.83 4.12
CA PHE A 49 10.55 2.57 3.39
C PHE A 49 11.60 1.55 3.83
N LEU A 50 12.88 1.92 3.86
CA LEU A 50 13.96 1.02 4.29
C LEU A 50 13.76 0.51 5.72
N ARG A 51 13.30 1.38 6.63
CA ARG A 51 13.05 1.00 8.02
C ARG A 51 11.88 0.01 8.16
N CYS A 52 10.87 0.10 7.30
CA CYS A 52 9.76 -0.85 7.30
C CYS A 52 10.09 -2.16 6.58
N THR A 53 11.01 -2.12 5.61
CA THR A 53 11.41 -3.28 4.78
C THR A 53 12.48 -4.13 5.41
N LEU A 54 13.53 -3.51 5.96
CA LEU A 54 14.70 -4.26 6.43
C LEU A 54 14.40 -4.98 7.75
N PRO A 55 14.58 -6.31 7.84
CA PRO A 55 14.28 -7.07 9.07
C PRO A 55 15.10 -6.66 10.30
N SER A 56 16.23 -5.99 10.08
CA SER A 56 17.11 -5.46 11.13
C SER A 56 16.52 -4.24 11.84
N ILE A 57 15.48 -3.64 11.29
CA ILE A 57 14.81 -2.46 11.81
C ILE A 57 13.33 -2.81 11.92
N ASP A 58 12.79 -2.79 13.13
CA ASP A 58 11.38 -3.04 13.36
C ASP A 58 10.67 -1.72 13.64
N ASP A 59 10.57 -0.90 12.60
CA ASP A 59 9.85 0.37 12.69
C ASP A 59 8.36 0.15 12.41
N CYS A 60 7.52 0.77 13.23
CA CYS A 60 6.07 0.66 13.09
C CYS A 60 5.59 1.53 11.93
N LEU A 61 4.60 1.05 11.19
CA LEU A 61 3.86 1.89 10.25
C LEU A 61 2.98 2.85 11.04
N GLU A 62 2.90 4.09 10.56
CA GLU A 62 2.06 5.15 11.12
C GLU A 62 1.20 5.74 10.00
N ASP A 63 0.07 6.36 10.34
CA ASP A 63 -0.84 6.96 9.35
C ASP A 63 -0.12 7.96 8.42
N GLU A 64 0.82 8.75 8.96
CA GLU A 64 1.57 9.75 8.20
C GLU A 64 2.66 9.16 7.28
N THR A 65 3.07 7.91 7.53
CA THR A 65 4.19 7.26 6.86
C THR A 65 3.73 6.16 5.92
N VAL A 66 2.61 5.48 6.20
CA VAL A 66 2.10 4.36 5.39
C VAL A 66 1.85 4.77 3.94
N HIS A 67 1.25 5.94 3.70
CA HIS A 67 0.99 6.44 2.34
C HIS A 67 2.26 6.87 1.59
N LYS A 68 3.38 7.09 2.28
CA LYS A 68 4.71 7.34 1.67
C LYS A 68 5.45 6.04 1.38
N VAL A 69 5.27 5.03 2.23
CA VAL A 69 5.91 3.71 2.13
C VAL A 69 5.24 2.85 1.05
N LEU A 70 3.91 2.89 0.94
CA LEU A 70 3.13 2.07 0.00
C LEU A 70 3.58 2.17 -1.47
N PRO A 71 3.71 3.38 -2.06
CA PRO A 71 4.18 3.51 -3.44
C PRO A 71 5.56 2.87 -3.66
N LEU A 72 6.48 3.06 -2.71
CA LEU A 72 7.83 2.50 -2.76
C LEU A 72 7.80 0.98 -2.60
N ALA A 73 6.99 0.47 -1.67
CA ALA A 73 6.85 -0.96 -1.46
C ALA A 73 6.25 -1.68 -2.66
N HIS A 74 5.32 -1.03 -3.36
CA HIS A 74 4.76 -1.52 -4.61
C HIS A 74 5.80 -1.48 -5.75
N GLU A 75 6.46 -0.34 -5.95
CA GLU A 75 7.47 -0.14 -6.99
C GLU A 75 8.65 -1.11 -6.87
N TYR A 76 9.17 -1.28 -5.65
CA TYR A 76 10.28 -2.18 -5.35
C TYR A 76 9.82 -3.59 -4.98
N GLN A 77 8.52 -3.90 -5.07
CA GLN A 77 7.97 -5.23 -4.88
C GLN A 77 8.35 -5.89 -3.54
N THR A 78 8.37 -5.11 -2.46
CA THR A 78 8.70 -5.61 -1.13
C THR A 78 7.47 -6.24 -0.49
N LYS A 79 7.27 -7.53 -0.76
CA LYS A 79 6.07 -8.29 -0.34
C LYS A 79 5.77 -8.15 1.14
N ARG A 80 6.78 -8.32 2.01
CA ARG A 80 6.60 -8.24 3.47
C ARG A 80 6.12 -6.86 3.93
N THR A 81 6.64 -5.79 3.32
CA THR A 81 6.21 -4.41 3.63
C THR A 81 4.77 -4.17 3.18
N LEU A 82 4.39 -4.68 2.01
CA LEU A 82 3.00 -4.61 1.54
C LEU A 82 2.05 -5.39 2.46
N GLU A 83 2.44 -6.58 2.93
CA GLU A 83 1.64 -7.36 3.88
C GLU A 83 1.48 -6.65 5.23
N LYS A 84 2.54 -6.01 5.74
CA LYS A 84 2.46 -5.17 6.94
C LYS A 84 1.49 -3.99 6.73
N ALA A 85 1.57 -3.31 5.59
CA ALA A 85 0.70 -2.18 5.26
C ALA A 85 -0.76 -2.61 5.10
N ASP A 86 -1.01 -3.76 4.46
CA ASP A 86 -2.34 -4.35 4.28
C ASP A 86 -3.02 -4.61 5.64
N LEU A 87 -2.30 -5.19 6.60
CA LEU A 87 -2.80 -5.42 7.95
C LEU A 87 -3.04 -4.11 8.72
N PHE A 88 -2.07 -3.20 8.68
CA PHE A 88 -2.16 -1.92 9.37
C PHE A 88 -3.38 -1.10 8.90
N LEU A 89 -3.55 -0.95 7.58
CA LEU A 89 -4.66 -0.19 7.01
C LEU A 89 -6.00 -0.89 7.23
N LYS A 90 -6.04 -2.23 7.23
CA LYS A 90 -7.23 -2.98 7.64
C LYS A 90 -7.65 -2.61 9.07
N GLU A 91 -6.74 -2.70 10.04
CA GLU A 91 -7.04 -2.41 11.45
C GLU A 91 -7.47 -0.95 11.64
N ARG A 92 -6.85 -0.03 10.90
CA ARG A 92 -7.24 1.38 10.89
C ARG A 92 -8.65 1.57 10.34
N CYS A 93 -8.96 0.93 9.22
CA CYS A 93 -10.27 0.99 8.58
C CYS A 93 -11.38 0.44 9.48
N GLU A 94 -11.11 -0.67 10.18
CA GLU A 94 -12.06 -1.30 11.09
C GLU A 94 -12.26 -0.51 12.40
N SER A 95 -11.28 0.29 12.81
CA SER A 95 -11.40 1.15 14.00
C SER A 95 -12.10 2.48 13.72
N GLU A 96 -11.97 3.05 12.51
CA GLU A 96 -12.62 4.32 12.11
C GLU A 96 -14.08 4.12 11.68
N THR A 97 -14.94 3.79 12.62
CA THR A 97 -16.28 3.30 12.26
C THR A 97 -17.41 4.31 12.32
N ASP A 98 -17.26 5.44 13.02
CA ASP A 98 -18.43 6.26 13.36
C ASP A 98 -18.57 7.59 12.60
N ASN A 99 -17.57 8.07 11.85
CA ASN A 99 -17.65 9.38 11.18
C ASN A 99 -16.95 9.50 9.81
N LEU A 100 -16.72 8.38 9.10
CA LEU A 100 -15.98 8.45 7.82
C LEU A 100 -16.83 9.08 6.70
N PRO A 101 -16.33 10.11 5.99
CA PRO A 101 -16.97 10.61 4.78
C PRO A 101 -17.08 9.52 3.70
N SER A 102 -18.13 9.58 2.87
CA SER A 102 -18.33 8.59 1.80
C SER A 102 -17.30 8.69 0.66
N CYS A 103 -16.62 9.82 0.50
CA CYS A 103 -15.48 9.95 -0.42
C CYS A 103 -14.26 9.17 0.10
N THR A 104 -13.98 9.23 1.39
CA THR A 104 -12.84 8.53 2.01
C THR A 104 -12.91 7.02 1.83
N ILE A 105 -14.11 6.41 1.92
CA ILE A 105 -14.22 4.96 1.67
C ILE A 105 -13.94 4.60 0.20
N ILE A 106 -14.23 5.48 -0.76
CA ILE A 106 -13.92 5.27 -2.18
C ILE A 106 -12.40 5.38 -2.38
N GLU A 107 -11.77 6.41 -1.84
CA GLU A 107 -10.32 6.59 -1.86
C GLU A 107 -9.60 5.36 -1.29
N ASN A 108 -10.07 4.86 -0.15
CA ASN A 108 -9.53 3.66 0.50
C ASN A 108 -9.67 2.40 -0.38
N ILE A 109 -10.80 2.23 -1.08
CA ILE A 109 -10.99 1.11 -2.00
C ILE A 109 -10.02 1.23 -3.19
N LEU A 110 -9.92 2.41 -3.79
CA LEU A 110 -9.05 2.66 -4.93
C LEU A 110 -7.57 2.44 -4.56
N GLU A 111 -7.16 2.90 -3.38
CA GLU A 111 -5.80 2.67 -2.86
C GLU A 111 -5.52 1.18 -2.65
N ALA A 112 -6.47 0.44 -2.06
CA ALA A 112 -6.33 -0.99 -1.84
C ALA A 112 -6.27 -1.79 -3.15
N GLU A 113 -7.01 -1.37 -4.18
CA GLU A 113 -6.91 -1.95 -5.53
C GLU A 113 -5.58 -1.63 -6.20
N LEU A 114 -5.15 -0.37 -6.15
CA LEU A 114 -3.92 0.12 -6.77
C LEU A 114 -2.69 -0.64 -6.27
N TYR A 115 -2.60 -0.86 -4.95
CA TYR A 115 -1.46 -1.53 -4.33
C TYR A 115 -1.67 -3.02 -4.09
N ASN A 116 -2.81 -3.57 -4.52
CA ASN A 116 -3.18 -4.98 -4.36
C ASN A 116 -3.11 -5.44 -2.89
N LEU A 117 -3.88 -4.78 -2.03
CA LEU A 117 -3.96 -5.00 -0.57
C LEU A 117 -5.26 -5.74 -0.22
N PRO A 118 -5.28 -7.09 -0.27
CA PRO A 118 -6.52 -7.86 -0.27
C PRO A 118 -7.27 -7.82 1.07
N GLN A 119 -6.58 -7.73 2.21
CA GLN A 119 -7.23 -7.74 3.52
C GLN A 119 -7.84 -6.37 3.82
N TYR A 120 -7.13 -5.30 3.48
CA TYR A 120 -7.62 -3.93 3.54
C TYR A 120 -8.81 -3.74 2.60
N LEU A 121 -8.71 -4.19 1.34
CA LEU A 121 -9.82 -4.14 0.38
C LEU A 121 -11.07 -4.84 0.92
N LYS A 122 -10.91 -6.03 1.51
CA LYS A 122 -12.02 -6.77 2.12
C LYS A 122 -12.68 -6.00 3.27
N ALA A 123 -11.90 -5.34 4.13
CA ALA A 123 -12.42 -4.50 5.19
C ALA A 123 -13.20 -3.30 4.64
N CYS A 124 -12.64 -2.62 3.63
CA CYS A 124 -13.31 -1.52 2.93
C CYS A 124 -14.65 -1.96 2.33
N ILE A 125 -14.70 -3.11 1.65
CA ILE A 125 -15.93 -3.67 1.06
C ILE A 125 -16.99 -3.91 2.15
N ASN A 126 -16.61 -4.50 3.28
CA ASN A 126 -17.54 -4.77 4.39
C ASN A 126 -18.12 -3.47 4.98
N ILE A 127 -17.32 -2.42 5.11
CA ILE A 127 -17.76 -1.13 5.62
C ILE A 127 -18.65 -0.43 4.58
N ALA A 128 -18.26 -0.47 3.31
CA ALA A 128 -19.01 0.09 2.20
C ALA A 128 -20.41 -0.56 2.07
N SER A 129 -20.51 -1.89 2.11
CA SER A 129 -21.79 -2.61 2.01
C SER A 129 -22.74 -2.26 3.15
N LYS A 130 -22.22 -2.20 4.39
CA LYS A 130 -23.06 -2.02 5.59
C LYS A 130 -23.50 -0.58 5.78
N LYS A 131 -22.56 0.36 5.70
CA LYS A 131 -22.76 1.74 6.16
C LYS A 131 -22.99 2.75 5.03
N TYR A 132 -22.30 2.57 3.90
CA TYR A 132 -22.20 3.63 2.89
C TYR A 132 -22.86 3.31 1.55
N TYR A 133 -23.36 2.08 1.33
CA TYR A 133 -23.84 1.60 0.03
C TYR A 133 -24.70 2.62 -0.75
N LYS A 134 -25.75 3.17 -0.12
CA LYS A 134 -26.66 4.13 -0.76
C LYS A 134 -25.96 5.42 -1.22
N LYS A 135 -25.03 5.93 -0.41
CA LYS A 135 -24.26 7.14 -0.74
C LYS A 135 -23.17 6.83 -1.77
N LEU A 136 -22.57 5.66 -1.67
CA LEU A 136 -21.49 5.18 -2.53
C LEU A 136 -21.97 5.07 -3.99
N VAL A 137 -23.11 4.42 -4.25
CA VAL A 137 -23.62 4.21 -5.61
C VAL A 137 -24.05 5.51 -6.32
N GLN A 138 -24.25 6.59 -5.57
CA GLN A 138 -24.60 7.91 -6.10
C GLN A 138 -23.37 8.80 -6.32
N HIS A 139 -22.21 8.39 -5.83
CA HIS A 139 -20.98 9.17 -5.91
C HIS A 139 -20.37 9.04 -7.32
N SER A 140 -19.90 10.15 -7.89
CA SER A 140 -19.33 10.17 -9.24
C SER A 140 -18.09 9.30 -9.39
N GLU A 141 -17.27 9.19 -8.34
CA GLU A 141 -16.04 8.39 -8.37
C GLU A 141 -16.27 6.89 -8.14
N PHE A 142 -17.51 6.46 -7.86
CA PHE A 142 -17.81 5.04 -7.73
C PHE A 142 -17.49 4.27 -9.01
N GLU A 143 -17.58 4.92 -10.17
CA GLU A 143 -17.24 4.35 -11.48
C GLU A 143 -15.75 4.00 -11.62
N ASN A 144 -14.88 4.65 -10.84
CA ASN A 144 -13.44 4.40 -10.85
C ASN A 144 -13.08 3.08 -10.16
N ILE A 145 -13.95 2.56 -9.29
CA ILE A 145 -13.76 1.26 -8.64
C ILE A 145 -13.93 0.15 -9.67
N SER A 146 -13.05 -0.85 -9.63
CA SER A 146 -13.13 -1.97 -10.56
C SER A 146 -14.51 -2.63 -10.55
N MET A 147 -14.93 -3.14 -11.72
CA MET A 147 -16.21 -3.84 -11.83
C MET A 147 -16.28 -5.03 -10.87
N GLU A 148 -15.18 -5.76 -10.69
CA GLU A 148 -15.09 -6.89 -9.76
C GLU A 148 -15.38 -6.46 -8.32
N THR A 149 -14.77 -5.37 -7.84
CA THR A 149 -15.00 -4.86 -6.49
C THR A 149 -16.40 -4.30 -6.31
N ARG A 150 -16.95 -3.60 -7.30
CA ARG A 150 -18.35 -3.14 -7.27
C ARG A 150 -19.34 -4.29 -7.18
N LEU A 151 -19.08 -5.40 -7.89
CA LEU A 151 -19.86 -6.62 -7.77
C LEU A 151 -19.75 -7.23 -6.36
N LYS A 152 -18.54 -7.32 -5.79
CA LYS A 152 -18.33 -7.80 -4.42
C LYS A 152 -19.09 -6.95 -3.39
N ILE A 153 -19.08 -5.63 -3.51
CA ILE A 153 -19.83 -4.72 -2.63
C ILE A 153 -21.34 -4.99 -2.73
N SER A 154 -21.85 -5.13 -3.95
CA SER A 154 -23.28 -5.34 -4.20
C SER A 154 -23.76 -6.70 -3.69
N LEU A 155 -22.99 -7.76 -3.95
CA LEU A 155 -23.24 -9.10 -3.40
C LEU A 155 -23.22 -9.08 -1.88
N LYS A 156 -22.22 -8.42 -1.29
CA LYS A 156 -22.11 -8.35 0.17
C LYS A 156 -23.27 -7.61 0.79
N ARG A 157 -23.73 -6.53 0.15
CA ARG A 157 -24.93 -5.79 0.58
C ARG A 157 -26.18 -6.66 0.55
N TRP A 158 -26.32 -7.50 -0.47
CA TRP A 158 -27.45 -8.42 -0.58
C TRP A 158 -27.46 -9.44 0.56
N GLU A 159 -26.30 -10.06 0.85
CA GLU A 159 -26.14 -10.97 2.00
C GLU A 159 -26.51 -10.29 3.33
N ASP A 160 -26.04 -9.07 3.56
CA ASP A 160 -26.28 -8.30 4.79
C ASP A 160 -27.77 -7.87 4.95
N ILE A 161 -28.61 -7.94 3.92
CA ILE A 161 -30.06 -7.63 3.99
C ILE A 161 -30.89 -8.89 4.28
N ASP A 162 -30.42 -10.06 3.84
CA ASP A 162 -31.12 -11.35 3.96
C ASP A 162 -30.89 -12.03 5.32
N THR A 163 -30.10 -11.42 6.21
CA THR A 163 -29.80 -11.86 7.58
C THR A 163 -30.29 -10.88 8.63
#